data_AF-A0A0P0P420-F1
#
_entry.id   AF-A0A0P0P420-F1
#
_cell.length_a   1.000
_cell.length_b   1.000
_cell.length_c   1.000
_cell.angle_alpha   90.00
_cell.angle_beta   90.00
_cell.angle_gamma   90.00
#
_symmetry.space_group_name_H-M   'P 1'
#
loop_
_entity.id
_entity.type
_entity.pdbx_description
1 polymer ?
#
loop_
_entity_poly.entity_id
_entity_poly.type
_entity_poly.pdbx_seq_one_letter_code
_entity_poly.pdbx_strand_id
1 'polypeptide(L)'
;MKSTALAAALAVALVSPAMAQTATPPSAPPVYPPYGRSVTLAEAKIAVAAAQAEAVKNGWFMVITVVEPNGALVVSEKMDGTQYGSNDVARRKAETAANFRRPTLFFQDAVKGGTLNAIFTGALAIEGGELLIVDNRIIGAIGASGGTGAQDGVVARAGAAALAK
;
A
#
# COMPACT_ATOMS: atom_id res chain seq x y z
N MET A 1 24.17 -46.03 63.59
CA MET A 1 22.98 -46.25 62.72
C MET A 1 21.84 -45.38 63.23
N LYS A 2 21.28 -44.56 62.33
CA LYS A 2 19.97 -43.86 62.40
C LYS A 2 19.79 -42.76 63.46
N SER A 3 19.77 -41.51 63.00
CA SER A 3 18.66 -40.58 63.30
C SER A 3 18.72 -39.40 62.32
N THR A 4 17.74 -39.42 61.41
CA THR A 4 17.39 -38.43 60.38
C THR A 4 17.23 -37.01 60.92
N ALA A 5 17.92 -36.03 60.31
CA ALA A 5 17.64 -34.61 60.52
C ALA A 5 16.62 -34.12 59.47
N LEU A 6 15.53 -33.58 59.99
CA LEU A 6 14.44 -32.93 59.28
C LEU A 6 14.87 -31.51 58.90
N ALA A 7 14.92 -31.18 57.61
CA ALA A 7 15.04 -29.80 57.14
C ALA A 7 13.91 -29.52 56.16
N ALA A 8 12.80 -28.98 56.68
CA ALA A 8 11.71 -28.45 55.87
C ALA A 8 12.18 -27.12 55.26
N ALA A 9 12.58 -27.14 53.99
CA ALA A 9 12.87 -25.94 53.22
C ALA A 9 11.55 -25.26 52.83
N LEU A 10 11.20 -24.20 53.55
CA LEU A 10 10.07 -23.33 53.25
C LEU A 10 10.44 -22.48 52.01
N ALA A 11 9.96 -22.90 50.83
CA ALA A 11 10.09 -22.13 49.60
C ALA A 11 9.15 -20.92 49.65
N VAL A 12 9.69 -19.73 49.95
CA VAL A 12 8.96 -18.46 49.81
C VAL A 12 8.88 -18.14 48.31
N ALA A 13 7.70 -18.34 47.72
CA ALA A 13 7.41 -17.92 46.36
C ALA A 13 7.32 -16.38 46.33
N LEU A 14 8.35 -15.73 45.80
CA LEU A 14 8.35 -14.30 45.50
C LEU A 14 7.42 -14.06 44.30
N VAL A 15 6.17 -13.70 44.58
CA VAL A 15 5.23 -13.20 43.57
C VAL A 15 5.75 -11.82 43.12
N SER A 16 6.38 -11.77 41.95
CA SER A 16 6.75 -10.48 41.35
C SER A 16 5.47 -9.76 40.91
N PRO A 17 5.27 -8.47 41.26
CA PRO A 17 4.11 -7.73 40.80
C PRO A 17 4.19 -7.61 39.28
N ALA A 18 3.20 -8.17 38.59
CA ALA A 18 3.02 -7.99 37.16
C ALA A 18 2.92 -6.49 36.90
N MET A 19 3.92 -5.92 36.22
CA MET A 19 3.85 -4.54 35.76
C MET A 19 2.67 -4.47 34.79
N ALA A 20 1.59 -3.83 35.23
CA ALA A 20 0.47 -3.50 34.36
C ALA A 20 1.02 -2.62 33.23
N GLN A 21 1.14 -3.19 32.04
CA GLN A 21 1.58 -2.46 30.86
C GLN A 21 0.48 -1.45 30.54
N THR A 22 0.71 -0.20 30.94
CA THR A 22 -0.19 0.91 30.62
C THR A 22 -0.28 1.00 29.11
N ALA A 23 -1.46 0.67 28.56
CA ALA A 23 -1.71 0.78 27.13
C ALA A 23 -1.45 2.22 26.69
N THR A 24 -0.50 2.39 25.76
CA THR A 24 -0.24 3.68 25.15
C THR A 24 -1.52 4.14 24.45
N PRO A 25 -2.01 5.37 24.69
CA PRO A 25 -3.19 5.86 24.01
C PRO A 25 -2.99 5.79 22.48
N PRO A 26 -4.03 5.44 21.71
CA PRO A 26 -3.91 5.34 20.26
C PRO A 26 -3.42 6.67 19.69
N SER A 27 -2.45 6.59 18.78
CA SER A 27 -1.95 7.76 18.07
C SER A 27 -3.07 8.44 17.28
N ALA A 28 -2.94 9.75 17.08
CA ALA A 28 -3.87 10.50 16.25
C ALA A 28 -3.99 9.85 14.86
N PRO A 29 -5.20 9.80 14.28
CA PRO A 29 -5.39 9.19 12.96
C PRO A 29 -4.52 9.93 11.93
N PRO A 30 -3.83 9.21 11.03
CA PRO A 30 -3.08 9.84 9.96
C PRO A 30 -4.01 10.71 9.11
N VAL A 31 -3.57 11.94 8.82
CA VAL A 31 -4.32 12.87 7.98
C VAL A 31 -4.01 12.56 6.52
N TYR A 32 -5.07 12.33 5.74
CA TYR A 32 -4.96 12.13 4.30
C TYR A 32 -5.61 13.27 3.57
N PRO A 33 -5.10 13.62 2.37
CA PRO A 33 -5.80 14.54 1.50
C PRO A 33 -7.24 14.05 1.28
N PRO A 34 -8.25 14.93 1.35
CA PRO A 34 -9.62 14.55 1.07
C PRO A 34 -9.79 14.18 -0.41
N TYR A 35 -10.89 13.50 -0.74
CA TYR A 35 -11.28 13.31 -2.14
C TYR A 35 -11.64 14.66 -2.78
N GLY A 36 -11.29 14.80 -4.06
CA GLY A 36 -11.63 15.93 -4.91
C GLY A 36 -12.56 15.54 -6.04
N ARG A 37 -12.55 16.36 -7.10
CA ARG A 37 -13.18 16.02 -8.38
C ARG A 37 -12.55 14.77 -8.99
N SER A 38 -13.25 14.11 -9.91
CA SER A 38 -12.63 13.05 -10.72
C SER A 38 -11.54 13.60 -11.64
N VAL A 39 -10.50 12.79 -11.82
CA VAL A 39 -9.48 12.96 -12.85
C VAL A 39 -10.13 12.96 -14.23
N THR A 40 -9.76 13.92 -15.07
CA THR A 40 -10.24 13.94 -16.46
C THR A 40 -9.45 12.94 -17.30
N LEU A 41 -10.02 12.51 -18.44
CA LEU A 41 -9.29 11.65 -19.38
C LEU A 41 -7.98 12.30 -19.87
N ALA A 42 -7.95 13.63 -20.04
CA ALA A 42 -6.76 14.36 -20.46
C ALA A 42 -5.64 14.26 -19.41
N GLU A 43 -5.96 14.46 -18.14
CA GLU A 43 -5.01 14.31 -17.03
C GLU A 43 -4.56 12.86 -16.86
N ALA A 44 -5.50 11.91 -16.99
CA ALA A 44 -5.17 10.49 -16.93
C ALA A 44 -4.17 10.09 -18.02
N LYS A 45 -4.33 10.60 -19.25
CA LYS A 45 -3.38 10.38 -20.35
C LYS A 45 -2.01 11.00 -20.09
N ILE A 46 -1.93 12.17 -19.44
CA ILE A 46 -0.64 12.76 -19.02
C ILE A 46 0.07 11.84 -18.02
N ALA A 47 -0.65 11.36 -17.01
CA ALA A 47 -0.10 10.44 -16.01
C ALA A 47 0.35 9.11 -16.64
N VAL A 48 -0.45 8.52 -17.52
CA VAL A 48 -0.12 7.28 -18.24
C VAL A 48 1.13 7.47 -19.11
N ALA A 49 1.21 8.55 -19.89
CA ALA A 49 2.36 8.81 -20.76
C ALA A 49 3.67 8.96 -19.97
N ALA A 50 3.64 9.66 -18.82
CA ALA A 50 4.81 9.80 -17.96
C ALA A 50 5.23 8.46 -17.33
N ALA A 51 4.27 7.65 -16.89
CA ALA A 51 4.55 6.33 -16.35
C ALA A 51 5.11 5.38 -17.44
N GLN A 52 4.54 5.39 -18.65
CA GLN A 52 5.06 4.63 -19.79
C GLN A 52 6.48 5.04 -20.15
N ALA A 53 6.79 6.35 -20.16
CA ALA A 53 8.13 6.84 -20.43
C ALA A 53 9.15 6.29 -19.40
N GLU A 54 8.79 6.24 -18.12
CA GLU A 54 9.66 5.65 -17.10
C GLU A 54 9.79 4.14 -17.27
N ALA A 55 8.71 3.42 -17.62
CA ALA A 55 8.79 1.98 -17.91
C ALA A 55 9.71 1.68 -19.10
N VAL A 56 9.55 2.43 -20.21
CA VAL A 56 10.38 2.31 -21.42
C VAL A 56 11.84 2.59 -21.12
N LYS A 57 12.14 3.66 -20.38
CA LYS A 57 13.50 4.02 -19.97
C LYS A 57 14.22 2.88 -19.23
N ASN A 58 13.49 2.09 -18.47
CA ASN A 58 14.04 0.97 -17.70
C ASN A 58 13.91 -0.39 -18.40
N GLY A 59 13.36 -0.45 -19.62
CA GLY A 59 13.15 -1.70 -20.35
C GLY A 59 12.10 -2.61 -19.71
N TRP A 60 11.10 -2.04 -19.03
CA TRP A 60 10.02 -2.79 -18.39
C TRP A 60 8.74 -2.75 -19.23
N PHE A 61 8.09 -3.90 -19.37
CA PHE A 61 6.80 -4.04 -20.04
C PHE A 61 5.70 -4.09 -18.98
N MET A 62 4.79 -3.12 -18.99
CA MET A 62 3.77 -2.96 -17.95
C MET A 62 2.36 -2.68 -18.50
N VAL A 63 1.37 -2.99 -17.67
CA VAL A 63 0.04 -2.39 -17.73
C VAL A 63 0.02 -1.17 -16.83
N ILE A 64 -0.54 -0.07 -17.31
CA ILE A 64 -0.73 1.16 -16.55
C ILE A 64 -2.22 1.49 -16.57
N THR A 65 -2.80 1.67 -15.39
CA THR A 65 -4.23 1.90 -15.20
C THR A 65 -4.44 3.15 -14.36
N VAL A 66 -5.38 4.02 -14.75
CA VAL A 66 -5.83 5.17 -13.97
C VAL A 66 -7.32 5.02 -13.65
N VAL A 67 -7.68 5.34 -12.42
CA VAL A 67 -9.04 5.28 -11.89
C VAL A 67 -9.45 6.62 -11.26
N GLU A 68 -10.75 6.86 -11.20
CA GLU A 68 -11.39 7.93 -10.43
C GLU A 68 -11.24 7.71 -8.91
N PRO A 69 -11.58 8.71 -8.06
CA PRO A 69 -11.50 8.58 -6.60
C PRO A 69 -12.35 7.43 -6.02
N ASN A 70 -13.44 7.06 -6.70
CA ASN A 70 -14.32 5.95 -6.34
C ASN A 70 -13.82 4.58 -6.85
N GLY A 71 -12.67 4.53 -7.53
CA GLY A 71 -12.11 3.33 -8.16
C GLY A 71 -12.63 3.00 -9.56
N ALA A 72 -13.51 3.81 -10.15
CA ALA A 72 -14.01 3.59 -11.51
C ALA A 72 -12.90 3.78 -12.54
N LEU A 73 -12.80 2.86 -13.51
CA LEU A 73 -11.79 2.88 -14.55
C LEU A 73 -11.94 4.10 -15.47
N VAL A 74 -10.83 4.83 -15.68
CA VAL A 74 -10.76 5.93 -16.66
C VAL A 74 -10.01 5.50 -17.91
N VAL A 75 -8.81 4.94 -17.74
CA VAL A 75 -7.98 4.45 -18.84
C VAL A 75 -7.08 3.33 -18.36
N SER A 76 -6.84 2.34 -19.21
CA SER A 76 -5.86 1.29 -18.98
C SER A 76 -5.13 0.98 -20.28
N GLU A 77 -3.80 1.04 -20.26
CA GLU A 77 -2.96 0.78 -21.42
C GLU A 77 -1.97 -0.33 -21.09
N LYS A 78 -1.85 -1.31 -21.98
CA LYS A 78 -0.94 -2.45 -21.84
C LYS A 78 0.16 -2.36 -22.88
N MET A 79 1.41 -2.30 -22.44
CA MET A 79 2.57 -2.39 -23.33
C MET A 79 2.67 -3.79 -23.94
N ASP A 80 3.12 -3.89 -25.19
CA ASP A 80 3.35 -5.16 -25.85
C ASP A 80 4.36 -6.02 -25.08
N GLY A 81 4.16 -7.33 -25.08
CA GLY A 81 4.98 -8.27 -24.32
C GLY A 81 4.70 -8.33 -22.81
N THR A 82 3.83 -7.46 -22.26
CA THR A 82 3.46 -7.54 -20.85
C THR A 82 2.61 -8.77 -20.55
N GLN A 83 2.88 -9.45 -19.43
CA GLN A 83 2.10 -10.61 -18.96
C GLN A 83 0.60 -10.30 -18.83
N TYR A 84 -0.26 -11.27 -19.18
CA TYR A 84 -1.72 -11.07 -19.18
C TYR A 84 -2.31 -10.81 -17.78
N GLY A 85 -1.72 -11.41 -16.73
CA GLY A 85 -2.17 -11.20 -15.35
C GLY A 85 -2.02 -9.75 -14.86
N SER A 86 -1.15 -8.96 -15.49
CA SER A 86 -0.94 -7.56 -15.10
C SER A 86 -2.15 -6.67 -15.33
N ASN A 87 -3.10 -7.05 -16.20
CA ASN A 87 -4.30 -6.25 -16.46
C ASN A 87 -5.11 -6.04 -15.17
N ASP A 88 -5.43 -7.13 -14.49
CA ASP A 88 -6.18 -7.06 -13.24
C ASP A 88 -5.33 -6.54 -12.08
N VAL A 89 -4.05 -6.86 -12.05
CA VAL A 89 -3.15 -6.41 -10.97
C VAL A 89 -2.97 -4.90 -11.00
N ALA A 90 -2.71 -4.28 -12.17
CA ALA A 90 -2.57 -2.83 -12.29
C ALA A 90 -3.86 -2.12 -11.87
N ARG A 91 -5.02 -2.60 -12.35
CA ARG A 91 -6.33 -2.06 -11.97
C ARG A 91 -6.55 -2.14 -10.46
N ARG A 92 -6.36 -3.30 -9.84
CA ARG A 92 -6.57 -3.49 -8.40
C ARG A 92 -5.62 -2.66 -7.55
N LYS A 93 -4.39 -2.40 -8.00
CA LYS A 93 -3.47 -1.48 -7.33
C LYS A 93 -3.98 -0.05 -7.36
N ALA A 94 -4.46 0.43 -8.51
CA ALA A 94 -5.06 1.75 -8.65
C ALA A 94 -6.31 1.90 -7.77
N GLU A 95 -7.24 0.94 -7.84
CA GLU A 95 -8.45 0.88 -7.02
C GLU A 95 -8.13 0.88 -5.52
N THR A 96 -7.16 0.08 -5.10
CA THR A 96 -6.71 0.04 -3.69
C THR A 96 -6.18 1.40 -3.26
N ALA A 97 -5.37 2.05 -4.10
CA ALA A 97 -4.85 3.37 -3.76
C ALA A 97 -5.96 4.41 -3.62
N ALA A 98 -6.89 4.48 -4.59
CA ALA A 98 -8.03 5.38 -4.57
C ALA A 98 -8.94 5.15 -3.34
N ASN A 99 -9.41 3.91 -3.15
CA ASN A 99 -10.43 3.57 -2.15
C ASN A 99 -9.93 3.73 -0.70
N PHE A 100 -8.63 3.55 -0.47
CA PHE A 100 -8.07 3.67 0.86
C PHE A 100 -7.27 4.95 1.10
N ARG A 101 -7.12 5.80 0.08
CA ARG A 101 -6.38 7.08 0.17
C ARG A 101 -4.93 6.89 0.65
N ARG A 102 -4.28 5.82 0.19
CA ARG A 102 -2.89 5.47 0.51
C ARG A 102 -2.23 4.76 -0.67
N PRO A 103 -0.93 4.98 -0.95
CA PRO A 103 -0.17 4.13 -1.86
C PRO A 103 -0.22 2.66 -1.45
N THR A 104 -0.15 1.75 -2.42
CA THR A 104 -0.22 0.31 -2.09
C THR A 104 1.02 -0.21 -1.36
N LEU A 105 2.14 0.54 -1.40
CA LEU A 105 3.32 0.28 -0.59
C LEU A 105 2.97 0.24 0.91
N PHE A 106 2.07 1.10 1.38
CA PHE A 106 1.63 1.11 2.77
C PHE A 106 1.06 -0.25 3.20
N PHE A 107 0.24 -0.86 2.35
CA PHE A 107 -0.36 -2.17 2.62
C PHE A 107 0.66 -3.30 2.52
N GLN A 108 1.55 -3.24 1.53
CA GLN A 108 2.65 -4.18 1.40
C GLN A 108 3.53 -4.20 2.66
N ASP A 109 3.88 -3.02 3.18
CA ASP A 109 4.71 -2.89 4.38
C ASP A 109 3.96 -3.34 5.64
N ALA A 110 2.66 -3.06 5.74
CA ALA A 110 1.82 -3.58 6.83
C ALA A 110 1.82 -5.12 6.86
N VAL A 111 1.68 -5.76 5.70
CA VAL A 111 1.71 -7.23 5.58
C VAL A 111 3.09 -7.79 5.93
N LYS A 112 4.18 -7.16 5.46
CA LYS A 112 5.55 -7.53 5.85
C LYS A 112 5.77 -7.39 7.37
N GLY A 113 5.13 -6.42 8.00
CA GLY A 113 5.13 -6.21 9.44
C GLY A 113 4.17 -7.12 10.23
N GLY A 114 3.53 -8.10 9.59
CA GLY A 114 2.62 -9.06 10.23
C GLY A 114 1.18 -8.58 10.40
N THR A 115 0.82 -7.39 9.90
CA THR A 115 -0.55 -6.87 9.93
C THR A 115 -1.31 -7.29 8.68
N LEU A 116 -2.19 -8.29 8.81
CA LEU A 116 -2.94 -8.85 7.68
C LEU A 116 -4.33 -8.22 7.45
N ASN A 117 -4.78 -7.34 8.35
CA ASN A 117 -6.13 -6.75 8.33
C ASN A 117 -6.50 -6.12 6.98
N ALA A 118 -5.53 -5.45 6.33
CA ALA A 118 -5.76 -4.82 5.03
C ALA A 118 -6.18 -5.81 3.94
N ILE A 119 -5.61 -7.02 3.94
CA ILE A 119 -5.94 -8.07 2.96
C ILE A 119 -7.41 -8.49 3.11
N PHE A 120 -7.89 -8.63 4.36
CA PHE A 120 -9.28 -9.03 4.63
C PHE A 120 -10.31 -7.96 4.22
N THR A 121 -9.87 -6.71 4.01
CA THR A 121 -10.70 -5.61 3.51
C THR A 121 -10.69 -5.47 1.99
N GLY A 122 -10.02 -6.39 1.27
CA GLY A 122 -9.96 -6.38 -0.20
C GLY A 122 -8.82 -5.53 -0.78
N ALA A 123 -7.99 -4.89 0.05
CA ALA A 123 -6.83 -4.13 -0.40
C ALA A 123 -5.78 -5.06 -1.04
N LEU A 124 -5.27 -4.68 -2.22
CA LEU A 124 -4.15 -5.37 -2.83
C LEU A 124 -2.83 -4.86 -2.21
N ALA A 125 -2.23 -5.67 -1.35
CA ALA A 125 -1.00 -5.36 -0.61
C ALA A 125 0.29 -5.59 -1.43
N ILE A 126 0.33 -5.03 -2.64
CA ILE A 126 1.49 -5.11 -3.56
C ILE A 126 1.79 -3.70 -4.04
N GLU A 127 3.03 -3.23 -3.87
CA GLU A 127 3.46 -1.90 -4.33
C GLU A 127 3.21 -1.71 -5.84
N GLY A 128 2.88 -0.47 -6.23
CA GLY A 128 2.62 -0.08 -7.62
C GLY A 128 1.33 0.68 -7.83
N GLY A 129 0.56 0.98 -6.78
CA GLY A 129 -0.56 1.91 -6.82
C GLY A 129 -0.20 3.21 -6.09
N GLU A 130 -0.44 4.35 -6.73
CA GLU A 130 -0.12 5.70 -6.24
C GLU A 130 -1.31 6.65 -6.41
N LEU A 131 -1.41 7.66 -5.55
CA LEU A 131 -2.47 8.66 -5.58
C LEU A 131 -2.19 9.72 -6.65
N LEU A 132 -3.23 10.17 -7.34
CA LEU A 132 -3.20 11.38 -8.16
C LEU A 132 -3.75 12.54 -7.32
N ILE A 133 -2.87 13.48 -6.94
CA ILE A 133 -3.19 14.58 -6.04
C ILE A 133 -3.02 15.91 -6.77
N VAL A 134 -4.04 16.76 -6.72
CA VAL A 134 -4.05 18.13 -7.24
C VAL A 134 -4.71 19.03 -6.22
N ASP A 135 -4.13 20.19 -5.92
CA ASP A 135 -4.65 21.16 -4.93
C ASP A 135 -4.95 20.50 -3.55
N ASN A 136 -4.03 19.62 -3.11
CA ASN A 136 -4.18 18.83 -1.88
C ASN A 136 -5.47 17.98 -1.82
N ARG A 137 -5.98 17.55 -2.97
CA ARG A 137 -7.13 16.65 -3.08
C ARG A 137 -6.83 15.45 -3.98
N ILE A 138 -7.31 14.28 -3.59
CA ILE A 138 -7.18 13.06 -4.38
C ILE A 138 -8.20 13.13 -5.52
N ILE A 139 -7.71 13.26 -6.75
CA ILE A 139 -8.53 13.27 -7.95
C ILE A 139 -8.61 11.89 -8.62
N GLY A 140 -7.82 10.93 -8.16
CA GLY A 140 -7.82 9.55 -8.66
C GLY A 140 -6.62 8.78 -8.16
N ALA A 141 -6.32 7.67 -8.82
CA ALA A 141 -5.11 6.90 -8.58
C ALA A 141 -4.58 6.27 -9.87
N ILE A 142 -3.29 5.98 -9.87
CA ILE A 142 -2.59 5.26 -10.93
C ILE A 142 -2.05 3.95 -10.39
N GLY A 143 -2.12 2.88 -11.17
CA GLY A 143 -1.56 1.56 -10.88
C GLY A 143 -0.70 1.07 -12.03
N ALA A 144 0.46 0.50 -11.71
CA ALA A 144 1.35 -0.16 -12.66
C ALA A 144 1.56 -1.63 -12.29
N SER A 145 1.69 -2.49 -13.31
CA SER A 145 2.00 -3.90 -13.12
C SER A 145 2.73 -4.51 -14.32
N GLY A 146 3.84 -5.18 -14.05
CA GLY A 146 4.59 -5.95 -15.05
C GLY A 146 6.00 -6.32 -14.61
N GLY A 147 6.54 -5.61 -13.61
CA GLY A 147 7.79 -5.95 -12.96
C GLY A 147 7.59 -6.49 -11.54
N THR A 148 8.60 -6.25 -10.69
CA THR A 148 8.48 -6.39 -9.24
C THR A 148 7.64 -5.25 -8.66
N GLY A 149 7.07 -5.43 -7.46
CA GLY A 149 6.30 -4.37 -6.80
C GLY A 149 7.07 -3.04 -6.67
N ALA A 150 8.37 -3.11 -6.40
CA ALA A 150 9.23 -1.92 -6.32
C ALA A 150 9.37 -1.20 -7.68
N GLN A 151 9.53 -1.95 -8.77
CA GLN A 151 9.60 -1.40 -10.13
C GLN A 151 8.24 -0.79 -10.54
N ASP A 152 7.15 -1.50 -10.25
CA ASP A 152 5.81 -1.00 -10.47
C ASP A 152 5.57 0.31 -9.70
N GLY A 153 6.06 0.40 -8.45
CA GLY A 153 6.02 1.62 -7.64
C GLY A 153 6.76 2.80 -8.27
N VAL A 154 7.96 2.57 -8.82
CA VAL A 154 8.73 3.61 -9.53
C VAL A 154 7.93 4.17 -10.70
N VAL A 155 7.33 3.30 -11.52
CA VAL A 155 6.54 3.68 -12.69
C VAL A 155 5.27 4.42 -12.29
N ALA A 156 4.53 3.93 -11.30
CA ALA A 156 3.32 4.58 -10.82
C ALA A 156 3.61 5.98 -10.24
N ARG A 157 4.70 6.14 -9.48
CA ARG A 157 5.13 7.44 -8.94
C ARG A 157 5.51 8.43 -10.03
N ALA A 158 6.18 7.97 -11.10
CA ALA A 158 6.49 8.83 -12.25
C ALA A 158 5.22 9.38 -12.91
N GLY A 159 4.19 8.54 -13.08
CA GLY A 159 2.89 9.00 -13.58
C GLY A 159 2.17 9.96 -12.64
N ALA A 160 2.15 9.67 -11.34
CA ALA A 160 1.54 10.55 -10.35
C ALA A 160 2.22 11.93 -10.29
N ALA A 161 3.55 11.96 -10.33
CA ALA A 161 4.35 13.19 -10.29
C ALA A 161 4.09 14.12 -11.48
N ALA A 162 3.65 13.58 -12.64
CA ALA A 162 3.32 14.39 -13.81
C ALA A 162 2.09 15.29 -13.62
N LEU A 163 1.26 15.00 -12.61
CA LEU A 163 0.10 15.80 -12.25
C LEU A 163 0.30 16.66 -10.99
N ALA A 164 1.39 16.44 -10.25
CA ALA A 164 1.68 17.17 -9.03
C ALA A 164 1.90 18.66 -9.35
N LYS A 165 0.97 19.49 -8.86
CA LYS A 165 1.08 20.95 -8.79
C LYS A 165 0.84 21.38 -7.35
#